data_AF-A0A225DEW3-F1
#
_entry.id   AF-A0A225DEW3-F1
#
_cell.length_a   1.000
_cell.length_b   1.000
_cell.length_c   1.000
_cell.angle_alpha   90.00
_cell.angle_beta   90.00
_cell.angle_gamma   90.00
#
_symmetry.space_group_name_H-M   'P 1'
#
loop_
_entity.id
_entity.type
_entity.pdbx_description
1 polymer ?
#
loop_
_entity_poly.entity_id
_entity_poly.type
_entity_poly.pdbx_seq_one_letter_code
_entity_poly.pdbx_strand_id
1 'polypeptide(L)'
;MAKSLDIPGTCDRVGRRLQVEYGNKPIPAAVLIETIAAECGCPPDSVFLTDHCYNRITNSVRLGHSPVFIYEGPGLFRHVGLGYPYTGPLHHKPKGKGEPKRVVGQWTTGQLKYTYSG
;
A
#
# COMPACT_ATOMS: atom_id res chain seq x y z
N MET A 1 -11.88 26.19 3.62
CA MET A 1 -10.73 25.70 2.81
C MET A 1 -10.78 24.19 2.81
N ALA A 2 -10.96 23.54 1.67
CA ALA A 2 -10.79 22.09 1.58
C ALA A 2 -9.30 21.78 1.76
N LYS A 3 -8.93 21.05 2.81
CA LYS A 3 -7.56 20.51 2.94
C LYS A 3 -7.30 19.70 1.66
N SER A 4 -6.21 20.00 0.97
CA SER A 4 -5.69 19.09 -0.05
C SER A 4 -5.59 17.69 0.58
N LEU A 5 -6.21 16.70 -0.08
CA LEU A 5 -6.25 15.32 0.37
C LEU A 5 -4.86 14.69 0.24
N ASP A 6 -4.04 14.84 1.28
CA ASP A 6 -2.77 14.13 1.42
C ASP A 6 -3.04 12.69 1.90
N ILE A 7 -3.54 11.87 0.97
CA ILE A 7 -3.79 10.45 1.21
C ILE A 7 -2.48 9.72 1.55
N PRO A 8 -1.35 9.90 0.84
CA PRO A 8 -0.09 9.24 1.19
C PRO A 8 0.42 9.56 2.60
N GLY A 9 0.44 10.85 2.99
CA GLY A 9 0.88 11.23 4.33
C GLY A 9 -0.08 10.77 5.43
N THR A 10 -1.38 10.71 5.13
CA THR A 10 -2.37 10.15 6.06
C THR A 10 -2.21 8.63 6.21
N CYS A 11 -1.94 7.90 5.12
CA CYS A 11 -1.59 6.48 5.17
C CYS A 11 -0.36 6.24 6.06
N ASP A 12 0.71 7.03 5.95
CA ASP A 12 1.90 6.88 6.79
C ASP A 12 1.58 7.13 8.27
N ARG A 13 0.90 8.23 8.58
CA ARG A 13 0.56 8.63 9.96
C ARG A 13 -0.37 7.62 10.62
N VAL A 14 -1.47 7.27 9.97
CA VAL A 14 -2.47 6.31 10.50
C VAL A 14 -1.85 4.92 10.60
N GLY A 15 -1.12 4.49 9.57
CA GLY A 15 -0.41 3.22 9.56
C GLY A 15 0.55 3.09 10.73
N ARG A 16 1.36 4.12 10.99
CA ARG A 16 2.28 4.14 12.14
C ARG A 16 1.55 4.02 13.47
N ARG A 17 0.48 4.79 13.67
CA ARG A 17 -0.30 4.76 14.92
C ARG A 17 -0.88 3.37 15.17
N LEU A 18 -1.60 2.83 14.18
CA LEU A 18 -2.23 1.52 14.29
C LEU A 18 -1.21 0.39 14.42
N GLN A 19 -0.04 0.49 13.77
CA GLN A 19 0.99 -0.54 13.91
C GLN A 19 1.56 -0.60 15.32
N VAL A 20 1.66 0.54 16.02
CA VAL A 20 2.05 0.56 17.44
C VAL A 20 0.99 -0.15 18.29
N GLU A 21 -0.29 0.08 18.04
CA GLU A 21 -1.40 -0.56 18.77
C GLU A 21 -1.48 -2.07 18.52
N TYR A 22 -1.24 -2.50 17.27
CA TYR A 22 -1.25 -3.91 16.88
C TYR A 22 0.08 -4.64 17.20
N GLY A 23 1.13 -3.89 17.54
CA GLY A 23 2.48 -4.42 17.79
C GLY A 23 3.03 -5.16 16.56
N ASN A 24 3.39 -6.44 16.74
CA ASN A 24 3.93 -7.27 15.66
C ASN A 24 2.84 -7.91 14.76
N LYS A 25 1.55 -7.67 15.05
CA LYS A 25 0.45 -8.24 14.26
C LYS A 25 0.16 -7.36 13.03
N PRO A 26 -0.27 -7.95 11.91
CA PRO A 26 -0.76 -7.18 10.79
C PRO A 26 -2.07 -6.46 11.15
N ILE A 27 -2.26 -5.29 10.56
CA ILE A 27 -3.43 -4.43 10.71
C ILE A 27 -4.50 -4.87 9.69
N PRO A 28 -5.76 -5.08 10.11
CA PRO A 28 -6.87 -5.32 9.20
C PRO A 28 -7.15 -4.12 8.29
N ALA A 29 -7.44 -4.42 7.01
CA ALA A 29 -7.75 -3.43 5.98
C ALA A 29 -8.93 -2.54 6.35
N ALA A 30 -9.98 -3.13 6.93
CA ALA A 30 -11.18 -2.39 7.33
C ALA A 30 -10.83 -1.27 8.32
N VAL A 31 -10.00 -1.56 9.32
CA VAL A 31 -9.57 -0.58 10.33
C VAL A 31 -8.75 0.53 9.70
N LEU A 32 -7.79 0.19 8.83
CA LEU A 32 -7.01 1.18 8.08
C LEU A 32 -7.89 2.08 7.22
N ILE A 33 -8.79 1.48 6.42
CA ILE A 33 -9.67 2.18 5.50
C ILE A 33 -10.59 3.14 6.27
N GLU A 34 -11.27 2.67 7.31
CA GLU A 34 -12.18 3.49 8.11
C GLU A 34 -11.44 4.66 8.76
N THR A 35 -10.26 4.40 9.32
CA THR A 35 -9.47 5.43 10.02
C THR A 35 -8.90 6.47 9.06
N ILE A 36 -8.36 6.04 7.91
CA ILE A 36 -7.83 6.94 6.88
C ILE A 36 -8.96 7.77 6.28
N ALA A 37 -10.09 7.14 5.95
CA ALA A 37 -11.27 7.81 5.40
C ALA A 37 -11.79 8.91 6.33
N ALA A 38 -11.90 8.60 7.63
CA ALA A 38 -12.30 9.56 8.65
C ALA A 38 -11.32 10.75 8.77
N GLU A 39 -10.00 10.51 8.77
CA GLU A 39 -9.00 11.58 8.85
C GLU A 39 -8.93 12.45 7.58
N CYS A 40 -9.15 11.83 6.42
CA CYS A 40 -9.17 12.51 5.12
C CYS A 40 -10.50 13.22 4.82
N GLY A 41 -11.58 12.89 5.55
CA GLY A 41 -12.93 13.34 5.23
C GLY A 41 -13.42 12.82 3.87
N CYS A 42 -13.00 11.62 3.47
CA CYS A 42 -13.37 11.00 2.20
C CYS A 42 -14.14 9.69 2.41
N PRO A 43 -14.87 9.21 1.39
CA PRO A 43 -15.54 7.91 1.44
C PRO A 43 -14.54 6.73 1.60
N PRO A 44 -14.86 5.70 2.40
CA PRO A 44 -14.01 4.51 2.57
C PRO A 44 -13.61 3.79 1.27
N ASP A 45 -14.52 3.75 0.29
CA ASP A 45 -14.31 3.13 -1.02
C ASP A 45 -13.28 3.88 -1.90
N SER A 46 -12.95 5.12 -1.54
CA SER A 46 -11.89 5.91 -2.18
C SER A 46 -10.49 5.59 -1.65
N VAL A 47 -10.36 4.81 -0.56
CA VAL A 47 -9.07 4.50 0.07
C VAL A 47 -8.50 3.19 -0.51
N PHE A 48 -7.55 3.32 -1.43
CA PHE A 48 -6.89 2.18 -2.08
C PHE A 48 -5.59 1.80 -1.35
N LEU A 49 -5.65 0.98 -0.31
CA LEU A 49 -4.43 0.58 0.44
C LEU A 49 -3.37 -0.13 -0.41
N THR A 50 -3.80 -0.93 -1.39
CA THR A 50 -2.87 -1.67 -2.28
C THR A 50 -2.03 -0.75 -3.14
N ASP A 51 -2.49 0.48 -3.36
CA ASP A 51 -1.75 1.48 -4.10
C ASP A 51 -0.55 1.93 -3.23
N HIS A 52 -0.66 1.92 -1.91
CA HIS A 52 0.44 2.29 -1.00
C HIS A 52 1.32 1.12 -0.52
N CYS A 53 1.39 0.03 -1.29
CA CYS A 53 2.16 -1.17 -0.92
C CYS A 53 3.51 -1.28 -1.63
N TYR A 54 4.54 -1.74 -0.91
CA TYR A 54 5.84 -2.10 -1.49
C TYR A 54 5.75 -3.33 -2.40
N ASN A 55 5.04 -4.36 -1.93
CA ASN A 55 5.02 -5.68 -2.56
C ASN A 55 3.84 -5.89 -3.51
N ARG A 56 3.05 -4.84 -3.78
CA ARG A 56 1.86 -4.96 -4.61
C ARG A 56 1.54 -3.66 -5.36
N ILE A 57 1.22 -3.78 -6.64
CA ILE A 57 0.69 -2.69 -7.47
C ILE A 57 -0.59 -3.10 -8.20
N THR A 58 -1.38 -2.10 -8.59
CA THR A 58 -2.58 -2.22 -9.43
C THR A 58 -2.32 -1.59 -10.82
N ASN A 59 -3.19 -1.83 -11.82
CA ASN A 59 -3.06 -1.25 -13.17
C ASN A 59 -2.99 0.29 -13.19
N SER A 60 -3.53 0.95 -12.17
CA SER A 60 -3.64 2.41 -12.07
C SER A 60 -2.39 3.07 -11.46
N VAL A 61 -1.43 2.28 -10.95
CA VAL A 61 -0.28 2.79 -10.21
C VAL A 61 0.98 2.74 -11.08
N ARG A 62 1.58 3.91 -11.32
CA ARG A 62 2.85 4.09 -12.05
C ARG A 62 4.02 4.42 -11.12
N LEU A 63 5.24 4.37 -11.67
CA LEU A 63 6.51 4.88 -11.10
C LEU A 63 6.32 6.23 -10.40
N GLY A 64 6.79 6.36 -9.16
CA GLY A 64 6.64 7.58 -8.32
C GLY A 64 5.72 7.41 -7.10
N HIS A 65 5.30 6.19 -6.81
CA HIS A 65 4.45 5.90 -5.66
C HIS A 65 5.15 6.07 -4.31
N SER A 66 4.37 6.45 -3.29
CA SER A 66 4.80 6.60 -1.89
C SER A 66 4.32 5.38 -1.09
N PRO A 67 5.00 4.22 -1.19
CA PRO A 67 4.62 3.01 -0.48
C PRO A 67 4.97 3.14 1.01
N VAL A 68 4.05 2.71 1.86
CA VAL A 68 4.24 2.68 3.32
C VAL A 68 3.81 1.36 3.94
N PHE A 69 3.18 0.48 3.16
CA PHE A 69 2.65 -0.79 3.61
C PHE A 69 3.31 -2.00 2.94
N ILE A 70 3.25 -3.14 3.60
CA ILE A 70 3.43 -4.47 3.03
C ILE A 70 2.10 -5.20 3.13
N TYR A 71 1.63 -5.75 2.01
CA TYR A 71 0.45 -6.61 1.98
C TYR A 71 0.83 -8.02 2.46
N GLU A 72 0.29 -8.46 3.59
CA GLU A 72 0.65 -9.76 4.20
C GLU A 72 -0.34 -10.88 3.85
N GLY A 73 -1.55 -10.54 3.42
CA GLY A 73 -2.58 -11.53 3.14
C GLY A 73 -3.97 -10.91 2.95
N PRO A 74 -5.00 -11.72 2.72
CA PRO A 74 -6.37 -11.25 2.50
C PRO A 74 -6.81 -10.22 3.55
N GLY A 75 -6.84 -8.94 3.15
CA GLY A 75 -7.23 -7.84 4.03
C GLY A 75 -6.26 -7.55 5.19
N LEU A 76 -4.99 -7.96 5.11
CA LEU A 76 -3.99 -7.77 6.16
C LEU A 76 -2.78 -7.02 5.64
N PHE A 77 -2.38 -5.98 6.38
CA PHE A 77 -1.32 -5.05 6.00
C PHE A 77 -0.38 -4.78 7.18
N ARG A 78 0.89 -4.55 6.89
CA ARG A 78 1.87 -4.07 7.86
C ARG A 78 2.37 -2.71 7.46
N HIS A 79 2.41 -1.75 8.38
CA HIS A 79 3.07 -0.47 8.14
C HIS A 79 4.58 -0.61 8.34
N VAL A 80 5.35 -0.05 7.41
CA VAL A 80 6.81 -0.02 7.44
C VAL A 80 7.40 1.37 7.17
N GLY A 81 6.56 2.31 6.73
CA GLY A 81 6.93 3.70 6.46
C GLY A 81 7.56 3.94 5.09
N LEU A 82 7.66 5.22 4.74
CA LEU A 82 8.31 5.67 3.50
C LEU A 82 9.81 5.38 3.53
N GLY A 83 10.37 4.96 2.39
CA GLY A 83 11.80 4.66 2.25
C GLY A 83 12.27 3.38 2.95
N TYR A 84 11.35 2.54 3.45
CA TYR A 84 11.69 1.24 4.01
C TYR A 84 12.51 0.40 2.99
N PRO A 85 13.64 -0.21 3.40
CA PRO A 85 14.52 -0.98 2.52
C PRO A 85 13.94 -2.35 2.20
N TYR A 86 12.72 -2.38 1.67
CA TYR A 86 12.02 -3.60 1.30
C TYR A 86 12.88 -4.43 0.34
N THR A 87 12.92 -5.74 0.58
CA THR A 87 13.53 -6.72 -0.30
C THR A 87 12.52 -7.82 -0.54
N GLY A 88 12.12 -8.02 -1.79
CA GLY A 88 11.07 -8.96 -2.12
C GLY A 88 10.41 -8.67 -3.46
N PRO A 89 9.60 -9.62 -3.94
CA PRO A 89 8.94 -9.49 -5.24
C PRO A 89 7.86 -8.40 -5.21
N LEU A 90 7.72 -7.69 -6.33
CA LEU A 90 6.61 -6.79 -6.59
C LEU A 90 5.54 -7.54 -7.39
N HIS A 91 4.36 -7.69 -6.81
CA HIS A 91 3.25 -8.39 -7.44
C HIS A 91 2.28 -7.42 -8.09
N HIS A 92 1.92 -7.69 -9.34
CA HIS A 92 0.85 -6.98 -10.02
C HIS A 92 -0.43 -7.80 -9.97
N LYS A 93 -1.51 -7.17 -9.49
CA LYS A 93 -2.87 -7.71 -9.62
C LYS A 93 -3.67 -6.86 -10.61
N PRO A 94 -3.79 -7.28 -11.87
CA PRO A 94 -4.60 -6.56 -12.85
C PRO A 94 -6.10 -6.52 -12.51
N LYS A 95 -6.80 -5.52 -13.05
CA LYS A 95 -8.27 -5.41 -12.93
C LYS A 95 -8.93 -6.36 -13.94
N GLY A 96 -9.59 -7.41 -13.44
CA GLY A 96 -10.38 -8.34 -14.23
C GLY A 96 -10.51 -9.72 -13.57
N LYS A 97 -11.64 -10.40 -13.75
CA LYS A 97 -11.78 -11.82 -13.36
C LYS A 97 -11.05 -12.67 -14.40
N GLY A 98 -9.86 -13.18 -14.07
CA GLY A 98 -9.18 -14.20 -14.87
C GLY A 98 -7.69 -13.97 -15.10
N GLU A 99 -7.15 -12.79 -14.82
CA GLU A 99 -5.71 -12.55 -14.99
C GLU A 99 -4.91 -13.00 -13.75
N PRO A 100 -3.88 -13.86 -13.91
CA PRO A 100 -3.10 -14.35 -12.79
C PRO A 100 -2.29 -13.22 -12.16
N LYS A 101 -2.03 -13.30 -10.85
CA LYS A 101 -1.02 -12.45 -10.20
C LYS A 101 0.32 -12.67 -10.91
N ARG A 102 0.98 -11.60 -11.33
CA ARG A 102 2.30 -11.67 -11.97
C ARG A 102 3.34 -11.00 -11.10
N VAL A 103 4.53 -11.58 -11.02
CA VAL A 103 5.70 -10.87 -10.48
C VAL A 103 6.20 -9.94 -11.56
N VAL A 104 6.13 -8.63 -11.31
CA VAL A 104 6.48 -7.60 -12.31
C VAL A 104 7.73 -6.81 -11.98
N GLY A 105 8.31 -7.07 -10.81
CA GLY A 105 9.57 -6.50 -10.39
C GLY A 105 10.09 -7.18 -9.13
N GLN A 106 11.27 -6.75 -8.72
CA GLN A 106 11.94 -7.18 -7.52
C GLN A 106 12.51 -5.94 -6.83
N TRP A 107 12.23 -5.79 -5.55
CA TRP A 107 12.95 -4.87 -4.69
C TRP A 107 14.19 -5.54 -4.14
N THR A 108 15.31 -4.83 -4.19
CA THR A 108 16.55 -5.17 -3.51
C THR A 108 16.98 -3.96 -2.70
N THR A 109 16.99 -4.09 -1.37
CA THR A 109 17.41 -3.02 -0.45
C THR A 109 16.75 -1.66 -0.73
N GLY A 110 15.44 -1.65 -0.97
CA GLY A 110 14.70 -0.42 -1.27
C GLY A 110 14.86 0.12 -2.71
N GLN A 111 15.53 -0.61 -3.60
CA GLN A 111 15.60 -0.28 -5.02
C GLN A 111 14.74 -1.24 -5.84
N LEU A 112 13.79 -0.70 -6.59
CA LEU A 112 12.89 -1.49 -7.43
C LEU A 112 13.49 -1.67 -8.84
N LYS A 113 13.64 -2.93 -9.25
CA LYS A 113 13.93 -3.33 -10.63
C LYS A 113 12.70 -4.00 -11.23
N TYR A 114 12.11 -3.41 -12.26
CA TYR A 114 11.04 -4.05 -13.02
C TYR A 114 11.59 -5.21 -13.84
N THR A 115 10.88 -6.35 -13.82
CA THR A 115 11.23 -7.54 -14.61
C THR A 115 10.51 -7.58 -15.95
N TYR A 116 9.53 -6.68 -16.16
CA TYR A 116 8.88 -6.47 -17.45
C TYR A 116 9.30 -5.13 -18.04
N SER A 117 10.05 -5.20 -19.13
CA SER A 117 10.17 -4.15 -20.15
C SER A 117 9.00 -4.33 -21.11
N GLY A 118 7.83 -3.76 -20.76
CA GLY A 118 6.74 -3.56 -21.71
C GLY A 118 6.89 -2.21 -22.37
#